data_AF-Q2HW59-F1
#
_entry.id   AF-Q2HW59-F1
#
_cell.length_a   1.000
_cell.length_b   1.000
_cell.length_c   1.000
_cell.angle_alpha   90.00
_cell.angle_beta   90.00
_cell.angle_gamma   90.00
#
_symmetry.space_group_name_H-M   'P 1'
#
loop_
_entity.id
_entity.type
_entity.pdbx_description
1 polymer ?
#
loop_
_entity_poly.entity_id
_entity_poly.type
_entity_poly.pdbx_seq_one_letter_code
_entity_poly.pdbx_strand_id
1 'polypeptide(L)'
;MSSSEEFSVVVLASDLAVDARPFLLHEQQEEEENWHDCSQYLSPDEDFSDLEFLQFFTLQGTDKNGTRILRIIGKHYPATVVSAERLKRYVFHKLFSELPDGPFCIVYLHSTVTNEDNSPGMTILRWIYEDLPDEFKDRLQTLYFIHPGLRSRLVMATLGRFFLSGGLYWKIKYVSRLQYLWDDIKKGEIEIPEFVQKHDDILENRPLTDYGIEPDPFHLTGMPSVAYSFGKYEERWAGRDHISEYEYH
;
A
#
# COMPACT_ATOMS: atom_id res chain seq x y z
N MET A 1 -43.09 54.45 24.54
CA MET A 1 -43.35 53.47 23.47
C MET A 1 -42.00 53.10 22.90
N SER A 2 -41.46 51.89 22.95
CA SER A 2 -41.81 50.59 23.53
C SER A 2 -40.47 49.86 23.63
N SER A 3 -40.07 49.35 24.79
CA SER A 3 -38.96 48.40 24.88
C SER A 3 -39.47 47.05 24.40
N SER A 4 -39.03 46.61 23.22
CA SER A 4 -39.26 45.24 22.75
C SER A 4 -38.09 44.38 23.21
N GLU A 5 -38.29 43.72 24.34
CA GLU A 5 -37.46 42.59 24.79
C GLU A 5 -37.54 41.48 23.74
N GLU A 6 -36.39 41.03 23.26
CA GLU A 6 -36.30 39.88 22.36
C GLU A 6 -36.42 38.60 23.18
N PHE A 7 -37.56 37.93 23.03
CA PHE A 7 -37.95 36.75 23.79
C PHE A 7 -37.23 35.51 23.22
N SER A 8 -36.16 35.06 23.88
CA SER A 8 -35.47 33.82 23.53
C SER A 8 -36.09 32.63 24.26
N VAL A 9 -36.64 31.68 23.51
CA VAL A 9 -37.21 30.43 24.03
C VAL A 9 -36.17 29.32 23.90
N VAL A 10 -35.76 28.73 25.02
CA VAL A 10 -34.85 27.58 25.05
C VAL A 10 -35.62 26.36 25.58
N VAL A 11 -35.72 25.32 24.75
CA VAL A 11 -36.28 24.03 25.13
C VAL A 11 -35.19 23.23 25.83
N LEU A 12 -35.35 23.01 27.13
CA LEU A 12 -34.44 22.17 27.92
C LEU A 12 -34.96 20.72 27.90
N ALA A 13 -34.16 19.81 27.38
CA ALA A 13 -34.29 18.39 27.69
C ALA A 13 -33.86 18.19 29.16
N SER A 14 -34.83 17.84 30.01
CA SER A 14 -34.62 17.56 31.43
C SER A 14 -34.12 16.13 31.61
N ASP A 15 -32.79 15.97 31.59
CA ASP A 15 -32.07 14.85 32.23
C ASP A 15 -30.60 14.79 31.77
N LEU A 16 -29.77 15.73 32.22
CA LEU A 16 -28.35 15.52 32.54
C LEU A 16 -27.77 16.88 32.98
N ALA A 17 -27.47 17.00 34.27
CA ALA A 17 -26.84 18.19 34.83
C ALA A 17 -25.37 18.24 34.41
N VAL A 18 -25.06 18.93 33.31
CA VAL A 18 -23.71 19.39 32.99
C VAL A 18 -23.80 20.90 32.78
N ASP A 19 -23.10 21.66 33.64
CA ASP A 19 -22.97 23.10 33.51
C ASP A 19 -22.26 23.42 32.19
N ALA A 20 -22.97 24.06 31.26
CA ALA A 20 -22.45 24.40 29.93
C ALA A 20 -21.69 25.75 29.91
N ARG A 21 -21.63 26.47 31.04
CA ARG A 21 -20.91 27.74 31.15
C ARG A 21 -19.39 27.67 30.87
N PRO A 22 -18.67 26.55 31.10
CA PRO A 22 -17.27 26.45 30.71
C PRO A 22 -17.06 26.47 29.18
N PHE A 23 -18.08 26.13 28.38
CA PHE A 23 -18.00 26.12 26.92
C PHE A 23 -18.35 27.47 26.28
N LEU A 24 -18.96 28.39 27.02
CA LEU A 24 -19.32 29.73 26.53
C LEU A 24 -18.29 30.81 26.89
N LEU A 25 -17.28 30.47 27.71
CA LEU A 25 -16.20 31.38 28.11
C LEU A 25 -14.88 31.13 27.36
N HIS A 26 -14.84 30.19 26.41
CA HIS A 26 -13.78 30.19 25.40
C HIS A 26 -14.21 31.11 24.26
N GLU A 27 -13.80 32.37 24.43
CA GLU A 27 -13.80 33.42 23.44
C GLU A 27 -13.33 32.91 22.07
N GLN A 28 -14.18 33.13 21.06
CA GLN A 28 -13.81 33.85 19.84
C GLN A 28 -12.36 33.65 19.34
N GLN A 29 -11.95 32.40 19.12
CA GLN A 29 -11.14 32.09 17.95
C GLN A 29 -12.11 31.63 16.88
N GLU A 30 -12.47 32.56 16.00
CA GLU A 30 -12.74 32.19 14.63
C GLU A 30 -11.54 31.32 14.20
N GLU A 31 -11.74 30.00 14.18
CA GLU A 31 -10.89 29.11 13.40
C GLU A 31 -11.08 29.59 11.96
N GLU A 32 -10.27 30.57 11.57
CA GLU A 32 -9.95 30.79 10.17
C GLU A 32 -9.65 29.39 9.63
N GLU A 33 -10.52 28.91 8.75
CA GLU A 33 -10.21 27.86 7.81
C GLU A 33 -8.95 28.33 7.07
N ASN A 34 -7.79 28.04 7.66
CA ASN A 34 -6.49 28.28 7.10
C ASN A 34 -6.39 27.26 5.98
N TRP A 35 -6.97 27.62 4.83
CA TRP A 35 -6.68 27.03 3.54
C TRP A 35 -5.17 27.04 3.43
N HIS A 36 -4.53 25.93 3.81
CA HIS A 36 -3.11 25.75 3.67
C HIS A 36 -2.80 25.98 2.21
N ASP A 37 -2.22 27.15 1.93
CA ASP A 37 -1.89 27.57 0.59
C ASP A 37 -0.95 26.50 0.02
N CYS A 38 -1.48 25.68 -0.90
CA CYS A 38 -0.74 24.61 -1.54
C CYS A 38 0.52 25.14 -2.25
N SER A 39 0.61 26.47 -2.43
CA SER A 39 1.77 27.21 -2.92
C SER A 39 3.05 26.99 -2.11
N GLN A 40 2.99 26.71 -0.80
CA GLN A 40 4.21 26.55 0.02
C GLN A 40 5.02 25.30 -0.32
N TYR A 41 4.35 24.27 -0.86
CA TYR A 41 5.00 23.05 -1.33
C TYR A 41 5.46 23.12 -2.79
N LEU A 42 4.96 24.13 -3.52
CA LEU A 42 5.35 24.45 -4.88
C LEU A 42 6.45 25.53 -4.80
N SER A 43 7.67 25.16 -4.38
CA SER A 43 8.81 26.08 -4.51
C SER A 43 9.01 26.38 -6.00
N PRO A 44 8.92 27.64 -6.47
CA PRO A 44 8.96 27.95 -7.89
C PRO A 44 10.26 27.54 -8.61
N ASP A 45 11.33 27.29 -7.86
CA ASP A 45 12.69 27.12 -8.38
C ASP A 45 13.27 25.70 -8.24
N GLU A 46 12.58 24.74 -7.59
CA GLU A 46 13.11 23.37 -7.47
C GLU A 46 12.66 22.52 -8.67
N ASP A 47 13.60 22.24 -9.57
CA ASP A 47 13.42 21.31 -10.67
C ASP A 47 13.44 19.85 -10.15
N PHE A 48 12.39 19.09 -10.47
CA PHE A 48 12.28 17.65 -10.17
C PHE A 48 12.59 16.76 -11.39
N SER A 49 13.17 17.31 -12.47
CA SER A 49 13.49 16.57 -13.71
C SER A 49 14.37 15.34 -13.47
N ASP A 50 15.28 15.40 -12.48
CA ASP A 50 16.09 14.26 -12.08
C ASP A 50 15.25 13.12 -11.50
N LEU A 51 14.24 13.44 -10.67
CA LEU A 51 13.30 12.47 -10.12
C LEU A 51 12.30 11.96 -11.15
N GLU A 52 11.85 12.83 -12.06
CA GLU A 52 10.96 12.46 -13.17
C GLU A 52 11.65 11.46 -14.10
N PHE A 53 12.94 11.66 -14.38
CA PHE A 53 13.74 10.75 -15.21
C PHE A 53 13.81 9.33 -14.65
N LEU A 54 13.73 9.16 -13.32
CA LEU A 54 13.74 7.84 -12.68
C LEU A 54 12.40 7.10 -12.82
N GLN A 55 11.32 7.82 -13.13
CA GLN A 55 9.97 7.28 -13.34
C GLN A 55 9.49 6.38 -12.20
N PHE A 56 9.97 6.62 -10.97
CA PHE A 56 9.58 5.82 -9.81
C PHE A 56 8.18 6.19 -9.31
N PHE A 57 7.64 7.35 -9.67
CA PHE A 57 6.30 7.80 -9.32
C PHE A 57 5.63 8.47 -10.52
N THR A 58 4.62 7.81 -11.09
CA THR A 58 4.03 8.20 -12.37
C THR A 58 2.52 7.96 -12.38
N LEU A 59 1.74 8.89 -12.94
CA LEU A 59 0.32 8.66 -13.22
C LEU A 59 0.17 7.80 -14.48
N GLN A 60 -0.52 6.67 -14.38
CA GLN A 60 -0.60 5.71 -15.47
C GLN A 60 -1.91 4.91 -15.47
N GLY A 61 -2.73 5.09 -16.51
CA GLY A 61 -3.92 4.28 -16.77
C GLY A 61 -5.06 4.45 -15.77
N THR A 62 -5.99 3.51 -15.84
CA THR A 62 -7.19 3.44 -14.99
C THR A 62 -7.50 2.01 -14.56
N ASP A 63 -8.14 1.85 -13.41
CA ASP A 63 -8.68 0.55 -13.01
C ASP A 63 -9.95 0.20 -13.80
N LYS A 64 -10.54 -0.98 -13.55
CA LYS A 64 -11.78 -1.39 -14.22
C LYS A 64 -12.99 -0.50 -13.91
N ASN A 65 -12.93 0.28 -12.83
CA ASN A 65 -13.97 1.23 -12.42
C ASN A 65 -13.74 2.63 -13.01
N GLY A 66 -12.67 2.84 -13.76
CA GLY A 66 -12.29 4.14 -14.32
C GLY A 66 -11.52 5.04 -13.35
N THR A 67 -11.12 4.50 -12.19
CA THR A 67 -10.33 5.21 -11.17
C THR A 67 -8.89 5.39 -11.66
N ARG A 68 -8.34 6.60 -11.50
CA ARG A 68 -6.96 6.89 -11.92
C ARG A 68 -5.94 6.11 -11.09
N ILE A 69 -4.87 5.66 -11.71
CA ILE A 69 -3.82 4.90 -11.01
C ILE A 69 -2.51 5.70 -10.98
N LEU A 70 -1.95 5.87 -9.79
CA LEU A 70 -0.57 6.28 -9.57
C LEU A 70 0.29 5.04 -9.38
N ARG A 71 1.27 4.83 -10.27
CA ARG A 71 2.24 3.74 -10.18
C ARG A 71 3.47 4.23 -9.41
N ILE A 72 3.87 3.47 -8.40
CA ILE A 72 5.12 3.65 -7.67
C ILE A 72 6.02 2.43 -7.88
N ILE A 73 7.24 2.63 -8.39
CA ILE A 73 8.25 1.57 -8.56
C ILE A 73 9.30 1.74 -7.47
N GLY A 74 9.19 0.96 -6.39
CA GLY A 74 10.08 1.12 -5.23
C GLY A 74 11.56 0.97 -5.58
N LYS A 75 11.92 0.02 -6.46
CA LYS A 75 13.31 -0.22 -6.89
C LYS A 75 13.99 1.02 -7.50
N HIS A 76 13.24 1.93 -8.09
CA HIS A 76 13.80 3.10 -8.77
C HIS A 76 13.96 4.31 -7.83
N TYR A 77 13.49 4.24 -6.59
CA TYR A 77 13.66 5.32 -5.63
C TYR A 77 15.08 5.31 -5.06
N PRO A 78 15.88 6.38 -5.20
CA PRO A 78 17.26 6.37 -4.75
C PRO A 78 17.37 6.96 -3.34
N ALA A 79 17.12 6.13 -2.33
CA ALA A 79 16.97 6.56 -0.94
C ALA A 79 18.25 7.17 -0.33
N THR A 80 19.42 6.83 -0.88
CA THR A 80 20.72 7.30 -0.41
C THR A 80 21.05 8.73 -0.82
N VAL A 81 20.38 9.27 -1.84
CA VAL A 81 20.68 10.61 -2.39
C VAL A 81 19.51 11.58 -2.27
N VAL A 82 18.27 11.08 -2.17
CA VAL A 82 17.07 11.92 -2.04
C VAL A 82 16.71 12.10 -0.58
N SER A 83 16.71 13.34 -0.11
CA SER A 83 16.27 13.67 1.25
C SER A 83 14.77 13.48 1.43
N ALA A 84 14.35 13.21 2.67
CA ALA A 84 12.94 13.05 3.02
C ALA A 84 12.09 14.26 2.60
N GLU A 85 12.59 15.47 2.84
CA GLU A 85 11.89 16.71 2.51
C GLU A 85 11.72 16.87 1.00
N ARG A 86 12.77 16.55 0.23
CA ARG A 86 12.73 16.63 -1.23
C ARG A 86 11.75 15.60 -1.81
N LEU A 87 11.75 14.37 -1.29
CA LEU A 87 10.75 13.36 -1.65
C LEU A 87 9.33 13.87 -1.35
N LYS A 88 9.09 14.44 -0.16
CA LYS A 88 7.77 14.97 0.21
C LYS A 88 7.31 16.05 -0.77
N ARG A 89 8.16 17.04 -1.06
CA ARG A 89 7.84 18.10 -2.02
C ARG A 89 7.55 17.55 -3.41
N TYR A 90 8.34 16.58 -3.88
CA TYR A 90 8.11 15.92 -5.16
C TYR A 90 6.77 15.17 -5.20
N VAL A 91 6.44 14.41 -4.16
CA VAL A 91 5.16 13.69 -4.08
C VAL A 91 3.99 14.67 -4.13
N PHE A 92 4.07 15.77 -3.37
CA PHE A 92 3.03 16.80 -3.34
C PHE A 92 2.93 17.51 -4.69
N HIS A 93 4.06 17.86 -5.31
CA HIS A 93 4.09 18.41 -6.65
C HIS A 93 3.35 17.50 -7.65
N LYS A 94 3.66 16.20 -7.70
CA LYS A 94 3.00 15.24 -8.59
C LYS A 94 1.51 15.10 -8.29
N LEU A 95 1.13 15.01 -7.02
CA LEU A 95 -0.28 14.89 -6.62
C LEU A 95 -1.08 16.15 -6.96
N PHE A 96 -0.54 17.34 -6.74
CA PHE A 96 -1.28 18.59 -6.92
C PHE A 96 -1.29 19.07 -8.36
N SER A 97 -0.28 18.73 -9.16
CA SER A 97 -0.17 19.19 -10.55
C SER A 97 -0.71 18.20 -11.58
N GLU A 98 -0.54 16.89 -11.37
CA GLU A 98 -0.87 15.88 -12.39
C GLU A 98 -2.11 15.06 -12.08
N LEU A 99 -2.50 14.95 -10.80
CA LEU A 99 -3.64 14.11 -10.43
C LEU A 99 -4.96 14.87 -10.67
N PRO A 100 -5.82 14.40 -11.60
CA PRO A 100 -7.10 15.05 -11.83
C PRO A 100 -8.06 14.82 -10.66
N ASP A 101 -9.07 15.69 -10.55
CA ASP A 101 -10.13 15.57 -9.56
C ASP A 101 -10.85 14.21 -9.61
N GLY A 102 -11.21 13.71 -8.44
CA GLY A 102 -11.89 12.43 -8.27
C GLY A 102 -11.04 11.35 -7.59
N PRO A 103 -11.60 10.13 -7.48
CA PRO A 103 -10.95 9.04 -6.78
C PRO A 103 -9.72 8.55 -7.53
N PHE A 104 -8.74 8.07 -6.79
CA PHE A 104 -7.54 7.46 -7.33
C PHE A 104 -7.08 6.26 -6.51
N CYS A 105 -6.25 5.43 -7.14
CA CYS A 105 -5.61 4.27 -6.55
C CYS A 105 -4.09 4.39 -6.69
N ILE A 106 -3.35 3.73 -5.80
CA ILE A 106 -1.90 3.63 -5.88
C ILE A 106 -1.53 2.17 -6.13
N VAL A 107 -0.65 1.92 -7.10
CA VAL A 107 -0.03 0.62 -7.32
C VAL A 107 1.44 0.71 -6.96
N TYR A 108 1.80 0.16 -5.80
CA TYR A 108 3.17 0.12 -5.31
C TYR A 108 3.84 -1.23 -5.65
N LEU A 109 4.80 -1.18 -6.57
CA LEU A 109 5.62 -2.31 -6.98
C LEU A 109 6.84 -2.41 -6.05
N HIS A 110 6.80 -3.38 -5.12
CA HIS A 110 7.84 -3.57 -4.12
C HIS A 110 8.87 -4.67 -4.48
N SER A 111 8.79 -5.22 -5.69
CA SER A 111 9.71 -6.29 -6.09
C SER A 111 11.15 -5.83 -6.00
N THR A 112 12.01 -6.66 -5.39
CA THR A 112 13.45 -6.40 -5.22
C THR A 112 13.79 -5.12 -4.44
N VAL A 113 12.84 -4.53 -3.69
CA VAL A 113 13.12 -3.38 -2.83
C VAL A 113 13.92 -3.82 -1.61
N THR A 114 15.01 -3.11 -1.36
CA THR A 114 15.83 -3.21 -0.16
C THR A 114 15.61 -1.96 0.70
N ASN A 115 15.58 -2.12 2.03
CA ASN A 115 15.37 -0.99 2.92
C ASN A 115 16.54 -0.01 2.94
N GLU A 116 17.74 -0.47 2.61
CA GLU A 116 18.97 0.32 2.68
C GLU A 116 19.15 1.23 1.46
N ASP A 117 18.76 0.75 0.28
CA ASP A 117 19.03 1.45 -0.98
C ASP A 117 17.82 2.20 -1.52
N ASN A 118 16.62 1.62 -1.37
CA ASN A 118 15.46 1.98 -2.19
C ASN A 118 14.17 2.24 -1.42
N SER A 119 14.25 2.39 -0.09
CA SER A 119 13.09 2.64 0.77
C SER A 119 13.27 3.94 1.54
N PRO A 120 12.30 4.89 1.48
CA PRO A 120 12.32 6.05 2.36
C PRO A 120 12.02 5.67 3.83
N GLY A 121 11.55 4.46 4.10
CA GLY A 121 11.19 4.02 5.44
C GLY A 121 9.80 4.50 5.89
N MET A 122 9.23 3.80 6.88
CA MET A 122 7.84 4.01 7.30
C MET A 122 7.60 5.38 7.94
N THR A 123 8.57 5.94 8.67
CA THR A 123 8.43 7.24 9.31
C THR A 123 8.27 8.36 8.28
N ILE A 124 9.05 8.32 7.19
CA ILE A 124 8.98 9.31 6.12
C ILE A 124 7.68 9.15 5.34
N LEU A 125 7.27 7.91 5.02
CA LEU A 125 5.98 7.65 4.36
C LEU A 125 4.79 8.13 5.21
N ARG A 126 4.83 7.89 6.53
CA ARG A 126 3.83 8.42 7.47
C ARG A 126 3.80 9.93 7.40
N TRP A 127 4.96 10.57 7.50
CA TRP A 127 5.05 12.03 7.50
C TRP A 127 4.48 12.64 6.22
N ILE A 128 4.79 12.08 5.05
CA ILE A 128 4.22 12.51 3.77
C ILE A 128 2.69 12.35 3.78
N TYR A 129 2.18 11.23 4.28
CA TYR A 129 0.75 10.97 4.29
C TYR A 129 -0.01 11.86 5.27
N GLU A 130 0.49 12.07 6.49
CA GLU A 130 -0.19 12.90 7.50
C GLU A 130 -0.29 14.36 7.06
N ASP A 131 0.76 14.88 6.41
CA ASP A 131 0.80 16.26 5.91
C ASP A 131 0.01 16.45 4.59
N LEU A 132 -0.52 15.38 4.01
CA LEU A 132 -1.35 15.45 2.82
C LEU A 132 -2.73 16.05 3.18
N PRO A 133 -3.34 16.91 2.35
CA PRO A 133 -4.67 17.42 2.61
C PRO A 133 -5.70 16.28 2.67
N ASP A 134 -6.70 16.42 3.56
CA ASP A 134 -7.70 15.36 3.80
C ASP A 134 -8.50 15.02 2.53
N GLU A 135 -8.70 15.99 1.64
CA GLU A 135 -9.32 15.76 0.33
C GLU A 135 -8.61 14.65 -0.48
N PHE A 136 -7.27 14.66 -0.53
CA PHE A 136 -6.51 13.62 -1.22
C PHE A 136 -6.53 12.30 -0.44
N LYS A 137 -6.49 12.35 0.90
CA LYS A 137 -6.60 11.15 1.74
C LYS A 137 -7.95 10.46 1.50
N ASP A 138 -9.04 11.20 1.38
CA ASP A 138 -10.40 10.69 1.16
C ASP A 138 -10.59 10.16 -0.27
N ARG A 139 -10.01 10.85 -1.26
CA ARG A 139 -10.04 10.43 -2.66
C ARG A 139 -9.24 9.14 -2.93
N LEU A 140 -8.21 8.84 -2.13
CA LEU A 140 -7.48 7.58 -2.23
C LEU A 140 -8.41 6.40 -1.89
N GLN A 141 -8.67 5.52 -2.85
CA GLN A 141 -9.57 4.36 -2.66
C GLN A 141 -8.81 3.10 -2.24
N THR A 142 -7.71 2.78 -2.92
CA THR A 142 -6.96 1.55 -2.68
C THR A 142 -5.47 1.75 -2.94
N LEU A 143 -4.65 1.19 -2.06
CA LEU A 143 -3.20 1.05 -2.22
C LEU A 143 -2.89 -0.42 -2.45
N TYR A 144 -2.64 -0.78 -3.71
CA TYR A 144 -2.18 -2.10 -4.10
C TYR A 144 -0.70 -2.25 -3.76
N PHE A 145 -0.40 -3.11 -2.80
CA PHE A 145 0.97 -3.43 -2.40
C PHE A 145 1.37 -4.75 -3.09
N ILE A 146 2.12 -4.63 -4.20
CA ILE A 146 2.50 -5.75 -5.06
C ILE A 146 3.82 -6.37 -4.58
N HIS A 147 3.84 -7.70 -4.49
CA HIS A 147 4.96 -8.53 -4.02
C HIS A 147 5.50 -8.09 -2.64
N PRO A 148 4.64 -7.96 -1.61
CA PRO A 148 5.09 -7.67 -0.27
C PRO A 148 5.80 -8.92 0.30
N GLY A 149 7.09 -8.82 0.58
CA GLY A 149 7.82 -9.92 1.24
C GLY A 149 7.36 -10.13 2.68
N LEU A 150 7.67 -11.30 3.26
CA LEU A 150 7.29 -11.63 4.64
C LEU A 150 7.69 -10.58 5.68
N ARG A 151 8.89 -10.01 5.55
CA ARG A 151 9.36 -8.94 6.45
C ARG A 151 8.44 -7.72 6.40
N SER A 152 8.13 -7.24 5.19
CA SER A 152 7.24 -6.08 4.98
C SER A 152 5.83 -6.37 5.49
N ARG A 153 5.30 -7.59 5.27
CA ARG A 153 4.00 -8.02 5.80
C ARG A 153 3.97 -8.06 7.32
N LEU A 154 5.03 -8.59 7.94
CA LEU A 154 5.13 -8.68 9.40
C LEU A 154 5.23 -7.29 10.03
N VAL A 155 6.05 -6.42 9.46
CA VAL A 155 6.18 -5.02 9.90
C VAL A 155 4.84 -4.30 9.76
N MET A 156 4.12 -4.44 8.64
CA MET A 156 2.81 -3.83 8.50
C MET A 156 1.76 -4.43 9.45
N ALA A 157 1.78 -5.74 9.70
CA ALA A 157 0.85 -6.38 10.64
C ALA A 157 1.08 -5.94 12.10
N THR A 158 2.34 -5.74 12.49
CA THR A 158 2.73 -5.41 13.88
C THR A 158 2.73 -3.91 14.16
N LEU A 159 3.27 -3.12 13.22
CA LEU A 159 3.49 -1.69 13.38
C LEU A 159 2.58 -0.85 12.49
N GLY A 160 2.04 -1.40 11.40
CA GLY A 160 1.27 -0.63 10.42
C GLY A 160 0.10 0.14 11.01
N ARG A 161 -0.62 -0.43 11.99
CA ARG A 161 -1.73 0.28 12.68
C ARG A 161 -1.31 1.50 13.50
N PHE A 162 -0.05 1.59 13.91
CA PHE A 162 0.48 2.71 14.69
C PHE A 162 1.12 3.79 13.81
N PHE A 163 1.68 3.39 12.67
CA PHE A 163 2.44 4.28 11.79
C PHE A 163 1.63 4.74 10.57
N LEU A 164 0.66 3.98 10.12
CA LEU A 164 -0.25 4.43 9.09
C LEU A 164 -1.47 4.99 9.81
N SER A 165 -1.90 6.19 9.42
CA SER A 165 -3.20 6.69 9.85
C SER A 165 -4.21 5.60 9.55
N GLY A 166 -5.19 5.48 10.44
CA GLY A 166 -6.17 4.43 10.33
C GLY A 166 -6.69 4.34 8.89
N GLY A 167 -7.22 5.45 8.37
CA GLY A 167 -7.72 5.61 7.00
C GLY A 167 -6.89 4.88 5.94
N LEU A 168 -5.56 5.02 6.00
CA LEU A 168 -4.64 4.41 5.03
C LEU A 168 -4.47 2.91 5.23
N TYR A 169 -4.35 2.43 6.47
CA TYR A 169 -4.11 1.01 6.75
C TYR A 169 -5.22 0.12 6.17
N TRP A 170 -6.48 0.54 6.24
CA TRP A 170 -7.60 -0.20 5.66
C TRP A 170 -7.66 -0.17 4.13
N LYS A 171 -7.01 0.81 3.50
CA LYS A 171 -6.96 0.94 2.04
C LYS A 171 -5.88 0.05 1.40
N ILE A 172 -5.01 -0.58 2.20
CA ILE A 172 -3.94 -1.44 1.70
C ILE A 172 -4.50 -2.80 1.27
N LYS A 173 -4.33 -3.14 -0.01
CA LYS A 173 -4.59 -4.47 -0.58
C LYS A 173 -3.26 -5.14 -0.93
N TYR A 174 -2.92 -6.20 -0.20
CA TYR A 174 -1.73 -7.01 -0.48
C TYR A 174 -1.96 -7.91 -1.70
N VAL A 175 -1.05 -7.84 -2.67
CA VAL A 175 -1.11 -8.62 -3.90
C VAL A 175 0.18 -9.42 -4.02
N SER A 176 0.12 -10.70 -3.63
CA SER A 176 1.28 -11.59 -3.68
C SER A 176 1.71 -11.96 -5.11
N ARG A 177 0.82 -11.84 -6.10
CA ARG A 177 1.05 -12.24 -7.50
C ARG A 177 0.37 -11.27 -8.45
N LEU A 178 1.02 -10.98 -9.59
CA LEU A 178 0.45 -10.09 -10.61
C LEU A 178 -0.89 -10.57 -11.15
N GLN A 179 -1.14 -11.88 -11.17
CA GLN A 179 -2.41 -12.44 -11.63
C GLN A 179 -3.63 -11.86 -10.90
N TYR A 180 -3.51 -11.59 -9.60
CA TYR A 180 -4.61 -11.04 -8.78
C TYR A 180 -4.77 -9.53 -8.96
N LEU A 181 -3.76 -8.85 -9.49
CA LEU A 181 -3.88 -7.44 -9.87
C LEU A 181 -4.84 -7.27 -11.04
N TRP A 182 -4.85 -8.25 -11.95
CA TRP A 182 -5.68 -8.23 -13.15
C TRP A 182 -7.17 -8.45 -12.87
N ASP A 183 -7.54 -8.82 -11.65
CA ASP A 183 -8.94 -8.88 -11.21
C ASP A 183 -9.54 -7.48 -11.08
N ASP A 184 -8.73 -6.48 -10.75
CA ASP A 184 -9.18 -5.10 -10.53
C ASP A 184 -8.74 -4.15 -11.66
N ILE A 185 -7.61 -4.42 -12.32
CA ILE A 185 -7.00 -3.55 -13.33
C ILE A 185 -6.89 -4.29 -14.66
N LYS A 186 -7.15 -3.63 -15.79
CA LYS A 186 -6.98 -4.26 -17.11
C LYS A 186 -5.49 -4.35 -17.48
N LYS A 187 -5.08 -5.45 -18.11
CA LYS A 187 -3.73 -5.57 -18.66
C LYS A 187 -3.48 -4.46 -19.67
N GLY A 188 -2.31 -3.82 -19.59
CA GLY A 188 -1.91 -2.71 -20.47
C GLY A 188 -2.25 -1.31 -19.93
N GLU A 189 -3.12 -1.19 -18.91
CA GLU A 189 -3.36 0.10 -18.25
C GLU A 189 -2.15 0.57 -17.45
N ILE A 190 -1.42 -0.37 -16.86
CA ILE A 190 -0.18 -0.11 -16.13
C ILE A 190 0.95 -0.90 -16.77
N GLU A 191 2.10 -0.25 -16.92
CA GLU A 191 3.33 -0.89 -17.37
C GLU A 191 4.01 -1.54 -16.17
N ILE A 192 4.24 -2.85 -16.29
CA ILE A 192 4.95 -3.65 -15.30
C ILE A 192 6.39 -3.86 -15.78
N PRO A 193 7.40 -3.33 -15.06
CA PRO A 193 8.80 -3.52 -15.44
C PRO A 193 9.20 -4.99 -15.51
N GLU A 194 10.15 -5.32 -16.39
CA GLU A 194 10.62 -6.71 -16.60
C GLU A 194 11.10 -7.38 -15.31
N PHE A 195 11.79 -6.65 -14.44
CA PHE A 195 12.27 -7.21 -13.17
C PHE A 195 11.13 -7.62 -12.22
N VAL A 196 9.96 -6.97 -12.32
CA VAL A 196 8.76 -7.30 -11.54
C VAL A 196 8.13 -8.58 -12.09
N GLN A 197 8.07 -8.71 -13.42
CA GLN A 197 7.58 -9.93 -14.09
C GLN A 197 8.46 -11.13 -13.75
N LYS A 198 9.79 -10.99 -13.90
CA LYS A 198 10.76 -12.02 -13.52
C LYS A 198 10.63 -12.42 -12.05
N HIS A 199 10.35 -11.48 -11.16
CA HIS A 199 10.11 -11.78 -9.75
C HIS A 199 8.80 -12.56 -9.56
N ASP A 200 7.71 -12.19 -10.25
CA ASP A 200 6.45 -12.92 -10.22
C ASP A 200 6.62 -14.38 -10.71
N ASP A 201 7.39 -14.60 -11.79
CA ASP A 201 7.68 -15.93 -12.32
C ASP A 201 8.45 -16.80 -11.30
N ILE A 202 9.37 -16.20 -10.54
CA ILE A 202 10.07 -16.89 -9.46
C ILE A 202 9.08 -17.29 -8.37
N LEU A 203 8.17 -16.39 -7.98
CA LEU A 203 7.13 -16.68 -6.99
C LEU A 203 6.15 -17.75 -7.46
N GLU A 204 5.90 -17.87 -8.76
CA GLU A 204 5.09 -18.96 -9.33
C GLU A 204 5.73 -20.32 -9.14
N ASN A 205 7.01 -20.41 -9.50
CA ASN A 205 7.74 -21.68 -9.46
C ASN A 205 8.23 -22.02 -8.05
N ARG A 206 8.32 -21.02 -7.17
CA ARG A 206 8.91 -21.12 -5.82
C ARG A 206 8.09 -20.31 -4.83
N PRO A 207 6.84 -20.70 -4.55
CA PRO A 207 5.94 -19.91 -3.72
C PRO A 207 6.49 -19.63 -2.32
N LEU A 208 7.32 -20.54 -1.76
CA LEU A 208 7.91 -20.35 -0.43
C LEU A 208 8.97 -19.24 -0.34
N THR A 209 9.44 -18.70 -1.47
CA THR A 209 10.46 -17.65 -1.47
C THR A 209 9.93 -16.31 -0.97
N ASP A 210 8.61 -16.07 -1.02
CA ASP A 210 7.98 -14.89 -0.39
C ASP A 210 8.08 -14.93 1.16
N TYR A 211 8.21 -16.12 1.74
CA TYR A 211 8.44 -16.39 3.16
C TYR A 211 9.92 -16.38 3.55
N GLY A 212 10.84 -16.06 2.62
CA GLY A 212 12.28 -16.07 2.86
C GLY A 212 12.89 -17.48 2.95
N ILE A 213 12.16 -18.49 2.47
CA ILE A 213 12.66 -19.85 2.36
C ILE A 213 13.25 -20.00 0.95
N GLU A 214 14.57 -19.89 0.85
CA GLU A 214 15.28 -20.16 -0.39
C GLU A 214 15.54 -21.67 -0.53
N PRO A 215 15.24 -22.27 -1.68
CA PRO A 215 15.62 -23.67 -1.93
C PRO A 215 17.16 -23.77 -1.95
N ASP A 216 17.69 -24.80 -1.30
CA ASP A 216 19.13 -25.09 -1.29
C ASP A 216 19.66 -25.16 -2.73
N PRO A 217 20.64 -24.31 -3.12
CA PRO A 217 21.24 -24.31 -4.45
C PRO A 217 21.79 -25.67 -4.87
N PHE A 218 22.17 -26.53 -3.91
CA PHE A 218 22.80 -27.82 -4.16
C PHE A 218 21.81 -28.99 -4.29
N HIS A 219 20.51 -28.79 -4.06
CA HIS A 219 19.50 -29.85 -4.14
C HIS A 219 18.74 -29.92 -5.48
N LEU A 220 19.04 -29.04 -6.44
CA LEU A 220 18.29 -28.91 -7.71
C LEU A 220 18.67 -29.93 -8.80
N THR A 221 19.73 -30.72 -8.62
CA THR A 221 20.13 -31.76 -9.60
C THR A 221 19.46 -33.11 -9.39
N GLY A 222 18.65 -33.28 -8.33
CA GLY A 222 18.24 -34.61 -7.87
C GLY A 222 16.76 -34.98 -7.96
N MET A 223 15.86 -34.09 -8.41
CA MET A 223 14.42 -34.41 -8.39
C MET A 223 13.75 -34.28 -9.76
N PRO A 224 13.20 -35.38 -10.33
CA PRO A 224 12.33 -35.27 -11.48
C PRO A 224 11.08 -34.48 -11.09
N SER A 225 10.65 -33.59 -11.99
CA SER A 225 9.44 -32.80 -11.85
C SER A 225 8.24 -33.71 -11.58
N VAL A 226 7.77 -33.77 -10.33
CA VAL A 226 6.50 -34.42 -10.02
C VAL A 226 5.41 -33.47 -10.48
N ALA A 227 4.99 -33.62 -11.73
CA ALA A 227 3.73 -33.08 -12.20
C ALA A 227 2.63 -33.72 -11.35
N TYR A 228 1.98 -32.92 -10.49
CA TYR A 228 0.80 -33.32 -9.75
C TYR A 228 -0.34 -33.61 -10.75
N SER A 229 -0.51 -34.87 -11.13
CA SER A 229 -1.71 -35.32 -11.82
C SER A 229 -2.77 -35.68 -10.78
N PHE A 230 -3.72 -34.77 -10.57
CA PHE A 230 -4.94 -35.05 -9.82
C PHE A 230 -5.79 -36.09 -10.57
N GLY A 231 -6.08 -37.21 -9.90
CA GLY A 231 -7.31 -37.99 -10.12
C GLY A 231 -7.22 -39.21 -11.05
N LYS A 232 -7.22 -40.41 -10.44
CA LYS A 232 -8.21 -41.45 -10.78
C LYS A 232 -8.31 -42.52 -9.68
N TYR A 233 -9.54 -42.68 -9.20
CA TYR A 233 -10.08 -43.79 -8.41
C TYR A 233 -9.84 -45.15 -9.09
N GLU A 234 -9.42 -46.20 -8.36
CA GLU A 234 -10.25 -47.35 -7.95
C GLU A 234 -9.43 -48.53 -7.37
N GLU A 235 -10.11 -49.30 -6.53
CA GLU A 235 -9.70 -50.41 -5.67
C GLU A 235 -9.16 -51.65 -6.40
N ARG A 236 -8.31 -52.45 -5.73
CA ARG A 236 -8.62 -53.85 -5.35
C ARG A 236 -7.47 -54.62 -4.70
N TRP A 237 -7.73 -55.04 -3.46
CA TRP A 237 -7.40 -56.31 -2.80
C TRP A 237 -6.64 -57.40 -3.59
N ALA A 238 -5.49 -57.81 -3.05
CA ALA A 238 -5.02 -59.19 -2.80
C ALA A 238 -3.62 -59.05 -2.16
N GLY A 239 -3.24 -59.66 -1.04
CA GLY A 239 -3.63 -60.94 -0.46
C GLY A 239 -2.43 -61.88 -0.49
N ARG A 240 -1.91 -62.19 0.71
CA ARG A 240 -0.99 -63.29 1.12
C ARG A 240 0.52 -63.14 1.02
N ASP A 241 1.13 -63.08 2.21
CA ASP A 241 2.06 -64.07 2.79
C ASP A 241 3.12 -64.72 1.90
N HIS A 242 4.40 -64.51 2.24
CA HIS A 242 5.25 -65.64 2.65
C HIS A 242 6.49 -65.17 3.44
N ILE A 243 6.66 -65.76 4.62
CA ILE A 243 7.90 -65.89 5.38
C ILE A 243 8.79 -66.93 4.69
N SER A 244 10.10 -66.66 4.60
CA SER A 244 11.15 -67.66 4.83
C SER A 244 12.50 -66.97 5.08
N GLU A 245 13.04 -67.20 6.27
CA GLU A 245 14.48 -67.17 6.57
C GLU A 245 15.25 -67.97 5.52
N TYR A 246 16.50 -67.60 5.22
CA TYR A 246 17.66 -68.51 5.34
C TYR A 246 18.97 -67.70 5.28
N GLU A 247 19.81 -68.04 6.24
CA GLU A 247 21.21 -67.67 6.48
C GLU A 247 22.17 -68.42 5.51
N TYR A 248 23.49 -68.17 5.65
CA TYR A 248 24.67 -68.61 4.88
C TYR A 248 25.12 -67.61 3.79
N HIS A 249 26.31 -67.01 3.80
CA HIS A 249 27.62 -67.35 4.40
C HIS A 249 28.38 -66.09 4.84
#